data_AF-A0A256HR16-F1
#
_entry.id   AF-A0A256HR16-F1
#
_cell.length_a   1.000
_cell.length_b   1.000
_cell.length_c   1.000
_cell.angle_alpha   90.00
_cell.angle_beta   90.00
_cell.angle_gamma   90.00
#
_symmetry.space_group_name_H-M   'P 1'
#
loop_
_entity.id
_entity.type
_entity.pdbx_description
1 polymer ?
#
loop_
_entity_poly.entity_id
_entity_poly.type
_entity_poly.pdbx_seq_one_letter_code
_entity_poly.pdbx_strand_id
1 'polypeptide(L)'
;MSDLDPADRTVDAATEAAADETGVDREELLKRAIVALAEEEGIDVPDREEVAAIESRLDDLDAEVDEKVEDLRERFVELYRDLEAKAPADHAHAETAERLDAIAADLERTAERLDELEADAAARSTVDEAVEGRVDDLDDRLAGVEGRVEDLADPEDTVDADDVEELDDKLSRVASAVVRVRRRLEAAERDRADRERLDALTATANRDGVRKAACTDCRETVDIGLLTAPECPHCGEEFAELEPNPGFLGTSRLVVGEQPALDGDVDDATGGVSTRDGGGSR
;
A
#
# COMPACT_ATOMS: atom_id res chain seq x y z
N MET A 1 -47.38 57.77 -89.71
CA MET A 1 -47.94 58.70 -90.71
C MET A 1 -47.97 60.06 -90.04
N SER A 2 -46.83 60.73 -90.10
CA SER A 2 -46.71 62.14 -89.71
C SER A 2 -46.85 62.96 -90.98
N ASP A 3 -47.61 64.03 -90.86
CA ASP A 3 -47.92 65.00 -91.90
C ASP A 3 -46.66 65.48 -92.63
N LEU A 4 -46.65 65.30 -93.95
CA LEU A 4 -45.68 65.91 -94.85
C LEU A 4 -45.98 67.41 -94.91
N ASP A 5 -45.08 68.21 -94.36
CA ASP A 5 -45.08 69.68 -94.40
C ASP A 5 -45.23 70.15 -95.86
N PRO A 6 -46.08 71.15 -96.19
CA PRO A 6 -46.14 71.73 -97.53
C PRO A 6 -44.78 72.22 -98.08
N ALA A 7 -43.81 72.51 -97.21
CA ALA A 7 -42.43 72.78 -97.61
C ALA A 7 -41.76 71.56 -98.30
N ASP A 8 -42.11 70.34 -97.91
CA ASP A 8 -41.51 69.09 -98.39
C ASP A 8 -41.80 68.87 -99.90
N ARG A 9 -43.02 69.20 -100.36
CA ARG A 9 -43.37 69.14 -101.79
C ARG A 9 -42.66 70.18 -102.63
N THR A 10 -42.38 71.36 -102.06
CA THR A 10 -41.66 72.42 -102.77
C THR A 10 -40.18 72.13 -102.86
N VAL A 11 -39.59 71.53 -101.83
CA VAL A 11 -38.21 71.07 -101.85
C VAL A 11 -38.06 69.92 -102.85
N ASP A 12 -38.99 68.97 -102.88
CA ASP A 12 -38.99 67.89 -103.86
C ASP A 12 -39.06 68.42 -105.31
N ALA A 13 -40.01 69.30 -105.61
CA ALA A 13 -40.12 69.91 -106.94
C ALA A 13 -38.89 70.77 -107.31
N ALA A 14 -38.29 71.46 -106.33
CA ALA A 14 -37.06 72.23 -106.54
C ALA A 14 -35.85 71.33 -106.78
N THR A 15 -35.74 70.20 -106.08
CA THR A 15 -34.68 69.21 -106.32
C THR A 15 -34.84 68.52 -107.66
N GLU A 16 -36.07 68.24 -108.10
CA GLU A 16 -36.35 67.63 -109.41
C GLU A 16 -36.04 68.61 -110.56
N ALA A 17 -36.42 69.87 -110.43
CA ALA A 17 -36.04 70.92 -111.38
C ALA A 17 -34.52 71.15 -111.44
N ALA A 18 -33.83 71.14 -110.29
CA ALA A 18 -32.37 71.28 -110.24
C ALA A 18 -31.64 70.04 -110.82
N ALA A 19 -32.21 68.85 -110.63
CA ALA A 19 -31.72 67.59 -111.20
C ALA A 19 -31.83 67.62 -112.73
N ASP A 20 -32.98 68.05 -113.26
CA ASP A 20 -33.20 68.24 -114.70
C ASP A 20 -32.25 69.30 -115.29
N GLU A 21 -31.98 70.40 -114.58
CA GLU A 21 -31.08 71.47 -115.02
C GLU A 21 -29.61 71.04 -115.06
N THR A 22 -29.18 70.22 -114.09
CA THR A 22 -27.80 69.72 -114.00
C THR A 22 -27.58 68.42 -114.76
N GLY A 23 -28.64 67.82 -115.30
CA GLY A 23 -28.61 66.58 -116.08
C GLY A 23 -28.21 65.35 -115.26
N VAL A 24 -28.41 65.38 -113.94
CA VAL A 24 -28.20 64.24 -113.05
C VAL A 24 -29.51 63.83 -112.41
N ASP A 25 -29.62 62.60 -111.95
CA ASP A 25 -30.79 62.17 -111.20
C ASP A 25 -30.85 62.83 -109.81
N ARG A 26 -32.04 62.82 -109.20
CA ARG A 26 -32.30 63.41 -107.87
C ARG A 26 -31.37 62.88 -106.79
N GLU A 27 -31.02 61.59 -106.83
CA GLU A 27 -30.14 60.98 -105.82
C GLU A 27 -28.72 61.57 -105.91
N GLU A 28 -28.20 61.70 -107.12
CA GLU A 28 -26.89 62.31 -107.38
C GLU A 28 -26.87 63.82 -107.04
N LEU A 29 -27.95 64.55 -107.32
CA LEU A 29 -28.07 65.96 -106.91
C LEU A 29 -28.04 66.10 -105.38
N LEU A 30 -28.80 65.27 -104.67
CA LEU A 30 -28.84 65.28 -103.21
C LEU A 30 -27.48 64.90 -102.60
N LYS A 31 -26.77 63.91 -103.16
CA LYS A 31 -25.40 63.56 -102.74
C LYS A 31 -24.45 64.75 -102.83
N ARG A 32 -24.47 65.46 -103.96
CA ARG A 32 -23.64 66.67 -104.16
C ARG A 32 -24.02 67.80 -103.22
N ALA A 33 -25.32 68.01 -102.98
CA ALA A 33 -25.82 69.03 -102.05
C ALA A 33 -25.40 68.73 -100.60
N ILE A 34 -25.41 67.46 -100.19
CA ILE A 34 -24.95 67.02 -98.86
C ILE A 34 -23.45 67.24 -98.70
N VAL A 35 -22.63 66.89 -99.71
CA VAL A 35 -21.18 67.14 -99.68
C VAL A 35 -20.88 68.63 -99.63
N ALA A 36 -21.55 69.45 -100.44
CA ALA A 36 -21.37 70.90 -100.43
C ALA A 36 -21.77 71.55 -99.09
N LEU A 37 -22.87 71.07 -98.49
CA LEU A 37 -23.30 71.52 -97.16
C LEU A 37 -22.29 71.12 -96.08
N ALA A 38 -21.72 69.92 -96.16
CA ALA A 38 -20.69 69.48 -95.24
C ALA A 38 -19.40 70.31 -95.35
N GLU A 39 -18.98 70.66 -96.57
CA GLU A 39 -17.84 71.56 -96.81
C GLU A 39 -18.09 72.98 -96.24
N GLU A 40 -19.31 73.52 -96.39
CA GLU A 40 -19.69 74.82 -95.82
C GLU A 40 -19.66 74.82 -94.28
N GLU A 41 -20.14 73.73 -93.67
CA GLU A 41 -20.16 73.55 -92.21
C GLU A 41 -18.81 73.09 -91.63
N GLY A 42 -17.78 72.90 -92.48
CA GLY A 42 -16.45 72.44 -92.06
C GLY A 42 -16.45 70.99 -91.54
N ILE A 43 -17.41 70.18 -91.99
CA ILE A 43 -17.54 68.76 -91.68
C ILE A 43 -16.74 67.96 -92.70
N ASP A 44 -15.72 67.26 -92.21
CA ASP A 44 -14.90 66.35 -93.01
C ASP A 44 -15.69 65.06 -93.29
N VAL A 45 -16.29 64.98 -94.48
CA VAL A 45 -17.00 63.79 -94.94
C VAL A 45 -16.00 62.89 -95.64
N PRO A 46 -15.77 61.66 -95.15
CA PRO A 46 -14.82 60.77 -95.78
C PRO A 46 -15.27 60.48 -97.20
N ASP A 47 -14.33 60.61 -98.12
CA ASP A 47 -14.58 60.22 -99.50
C ASP A 47 -14.68 58.70 -99.61
N ARG A 48 -15.01 58.22 -100.82
CA ARG A 48 -15.18 56.79 -101.06
C ARG A 48 -13.89 56.00 -100.82
N GLU A 49 -12.73 56.60 -101.02
CA GLU A 49 -11.44 55.94 -100.82
C GLU A 49 -11.13 55.81 -99.32
N GLU A 50 -11.44 56.86 -98.53
CA GLU A 50 -11.32 56.83 -97.08
C GLU A 50 -12.27 55.82 -96.43
N VAL A 51 -13.54 55.76 -96.87
CA VAL A 51 -14.49 54.74 -96.39
C VAL A 51 -14.00 53.34 -96.73
N ALA A 52 -13.54 53.11 -97.96
CA ALA A 52 -13.00 51.80 -98.38
C ALA A 52 -11.75 51.41 -97.59
N ALA A 53 -10.89 52.38 -97.20
CA ALA A 53 -9.73 52.13 -96.36
C ALA A 53 -10.11 51.75 -94.92
N ILE A 54 -11.14 52.39 -94.36
CA ILE A 54 -11.68 52.04 -93.03
C ILE A 54 -12.31 50.65 -93.06
N GLU A 55 -13.12 50.35 -94.08
CA GLU A 55 -13.75 49.03 -94.27
C GLU A 55 -12.67 47.95 -94.38
N SER A 56 -11.64 48.16 -95.20
CA SER A 56 -10.51 47.23 -95.30
C SER A 56 -9.80 47.02 -93.97
N ARG A 57 -9.62 48.07 -93.16
CA ARG A 57 -9.00 47.95 -91.84
C ARG A 57 -9.89 47.23 -90.84
N LEU A 58 -11.20 47.40 -90.93
CA LEU A 58 -12.17 46.65 -90.11
C LEU A 58 -12.15 45.18 -90.51
N ASP A 59 -12.15 44.87 -91.81
CA ASP A 59 -12.03 43.50 -92.31
C ASP A 59 -10.72 42.85 -91.83
N ASP A 60 -9.59 43.58 -91.89
CA ASP A 60 -8.31 43.11 -91.38
C ASP A 60 -8.34 42.87 -89.85
N LEU A 61 -8.97 43.77 -89.09
CA LEU A 61 -9.08 43.66 -87.63
C LEU A 61 -10.01 42.50 -87.23
N ASP A 62 -11.13 42.33 -87.93
CA ASP A 62 -12.05 41.23 -87.71
C ASP A 62 -11.36 39.89 -88.00
N ALA A 63 -10.58 39.81 -89.09
CA ALA A 63 -9.76 38.64 -89.38
C ALA A 63 -8.69 38.38 -88.28
N GLU A 64 -8.02 39.42 -87.79
CA GLU A 64 -7.04 39.29 -86.69
C GLU A 64 -7.70 38.83 -85.38
N VAL A 65 -8.90 39.34 -85.07
CA VAL A 65 -9.66 38.95 -83.88
C VAL A 65 -10.14 37.51 -84.01
N ASP A 66 -10.67 37.10 -85.16
CA ASP A 66 -11.10 35.72 -85.40
C ASP A 66 -9.94 34.74 -85.28
N GLU A 67 -8.77 35.06 -85.82
CA GLU A 67 -7.55 34.26 -85.66
C GLU A 67 -7.16 34.11 -84.18
N LYS A 68 -7.14 35.22 -83.42
CA LYS A 68 -6.81 35.18 -81.99
C LYS A 68 -7.83 34.42 -81.17
N VAL A 69 -9.11 34.53 -81.50
CA VAL A 69 -10.17 33.79 -80.82
C VAL A 69 -10.00 32.29 -81.12
N GLU A 70 -9.67 31.92 -82.36
CA GLU A 70 -9.39 30.55 -82.72
C GLU A 70 -8.16 29.99 -81.97
N ASP A 71 -7.05 30.73 -81.93
CA ASP A 71 -5.84 30.37 -81.16
C ASP A 71 -6.14 30.18 -79.67
N LEU A 72 -6.85 31.13 -79.05
CA LEU A 72 -7.24 31.01 -77.64
C LEU A 72 -8.13 29.80 -77.40
N ARG A 73 -9.03 29.50 -78.34
CA ARG A 73 -9.96 28.37 -78.23
C ARG A 73 -9.21 27.05 -78.37
N GLU A 74 -8.27 26.95 -79.31
CA GLU A 74 -7.37 25.79 -79.43
C GLU A 74 -6.57 25.58 -78.14
N ARG A 75 -5.91 26.64 -77.66
CA ARG A 75 -5.14 26.59 -76.41
C ARG A 75 -5.99 26.22 -75.20
N PHE A 76 -7.24 26.67 -75.11
CA PHE A 76 -8.12 26.31 -74.00
C PHE A 76 -8.55 24.85 -74.07
N VAL A 77 -8.81 24.33 -75.27
CA VAL A 77 -9.11 22.90 -75.48
C VAL A 77 -7.89 22.05 -75.12
N GLU A 78 -6.70 22.46 -75.52
CA GLU A 78 -5.45 21.82 -75.12
C GLU A 78 -5.28 21.83 -73.60
N LEU A 79 -5.43 22.99 -72.95
CA LEU A 79 -5.33 23.13 -71.50
C LEU A 79 -6.36 22.25 -70.77
N TYR A 80 -7.60 22.20 -71.26
CA TYR A 80 -8.65 21.37 -70.68
C TYR A 80 -8.27 19.88 -70.76
N ARG A 81 -7.83 19.42 -71.93
CA ARG A 81 -7.34 18.03 -72.11
C ARG A 81 -6.14 17.74 -71.22
N ASP A 82 -5.21 18.69 -71.11
CA ASP A 82 -4.04 18.59 -70.24
C ASP A 82 -4.42 18.46 -68.76
N LEU A 83 -5.40 19.26 -68.30
CA LEU A 83 -5.91 19.21 -66.94
C LEU A 83 -6.67 17.90 -66.67
N GLU A 84 -7.53 17.48 -67.60
CA GLU A 84 -8.29 16.23 -67.50
C GLU A 84 -7.37 15.00 -67.53
N ALA A 85 -6.28 15.04 -68.30
CA ALA A 85 -5.26 13.99 -68.29
C ALA A 85 -4.46 13.95 -66.99
N LYS A 86 -4.15 15.11 -66.39
CA LYS A 86 -3.37 15.21 -65.14
C LYS A 86 -4.19 14.88 -63.90
N ALA A 87 -5.48 15.20 -63.91
CA ALA A 87 -6.39 14.95 -62.81
C ALA A 87 -7.79 14.63 -63.37
N PRO A 88 -8.01 13.36 -63.80
CA PRO A 88 -9.34 12.90 -64.16
C PRO A 88 -10.32 13.20 -63.03
N ALA A 89 -11.56 13.58 -63.36
CA ALA A 89 -12.58 13.87 -62.35
C ALA A 89 -12.82 12.71 -61.37
N ASP A 90 -12.61 11.48 -61.86
CA ASP A 90 -12.76 10.24 -61.10
C ASP A 90 -11.41 9.70 -60.56
N HIS A 91 -10.35 10.51 -60.57
CA HIS A 91 -9.07 10.09 -60.01
C HIS A 91 -9.18 9.90 -58.49
N ALA A 92 -9.27 8.64 -58.08
CA ALA A 92 -9.19 8.27 -56.68
C ALA A 92 -7.73 8.16 -56.23
N HIS A 93 -7.39 8.81 -55.13
CA HIS A 93 -6.11 8.63 -54.46
C HIS A 93 -6.14 7.37 -53.58
N ALA A 94 -5.98 6.19 -54.20
CA ALA A 94 -6.00 4.91 -53.50
C ALA A 94 -5.01 4.85 -52.32
N GLU A 95 -3.79 5.34 -52.51
CA GLU A 95 -2.78 5.42 -51.44
C GLU A 95 -3.26 6.26 -50.24
N THR A 96 -3.93 7.39 -50.49
CA THR A 96 -4.47 8.23 -49.42
C THR A 96 -5.60 7.52 -48.68
N ALA A 97 -6.47 6.82 -49.40
CA ALA A 97 -7.53 6.01 -48.79
C ALA A 97 -6.94 4.90 -47.91
N GLU A 98 -5.98 4.13 -48.43
CA GLU A 98 -5.27 3.08 -47.68
C GLU A 98 -4.57 3.65 -46.43
N ARG A 99 -3.96 4.83 -46.53
CA ARG A 99 -3.36 5.53 -45.38
C ARG A 99 -4.40 5.94 -44.35
N LEU A 100 -5.57 6.42 -44.77
CA LEU A 100 -6.66 6.76 -43.85
C LEU A 100 -7.21 5.52 -43.15
N ASP A 101 -7.39 4.41 -43.87
CA ASP A 101 -7.84 3.14 -43.30
C ASP A 101 -6.81 2.60 -42.30
N ALA A 102 -5.52 2.69 -42.62
CA ALA A 102 -4.45 2.31 -41.69
C ALA A 102 -4.45 3.18 -40.42
N ILE A 103 -4.62 4.50 -40.57
CA ILE A 103 -4.73 5.42 -39.42
C ILE A 103 -5.98 5.11 -38.59
N ALA A 104 -7.11 4.80 -39.22
CA ALA A 104 -8.33 4.42 -38.51
C ALA A 104 -8.13 3.15 -37.68
N ALA A 105 -7.51 2.11 -38.25
CA ALA A 105 -7.17 0.88 -37.54
C ALA A 105 -6.18 1.13 -36.38
N ASP A 106 -5.23 2.04 -36.55
CA ASP A 106 -4.29 2.42 -35.48
C ASP A 106 -4.97 3.21 -34.35
N LEU A 107 -5.95 4.06 -34.67
CA LEU A 107 -6.77 4.76 -33.67
C LEU A 107 -7.64 3.79 -32.88
N GLU A 108 -8.26 2.82 -33.55
CA GLU A 108 -9.04 1.76 -32.90
C GLU A 108 -8.17 0.95 -31.92
N ARG A 109 -6.99 0.50 -32.36
CA ARG A 109 -6.04 -0.21 -31.48
C ARG A 109 -5.58 0.66 -30.30
N THR A 110 -5.42 1.96 -30.52
CA THR A 110 -5.02 2.88 -29.45
C THR A 110 -6.14 3.08 -28.44
N ALA A 111 -7.40 3.15 -28.88
CA ALA A 111 -8.56 3.21 -28.01
C ALA A 111 -8.69 1.94 -27.16
N GLU A 112 -8.55 0.75 -27.76
CA GLU A 112 -8.56 -0.52 -27.03
C GLU A 112 -7.48 -0.58 -25.93
N ARG A 113 -6.27 -0.10 -26.23
CA ARG A 113 -5.17 -0.01 -25.25
C ARG A 113 -5.46 0.99 -24.13
N LEU A 114 -6.18 2.08 -24.43
CA LEU A 114 -6.58 3.05 -23.42
C LEU A 114 -7.61 2.43 -22.47
N ASP A 115 -8.62 1.76 -23.01
CA ASP A 115 -9.63 1.05 -22.21
C ASP A 115 -8.98 -0.02 -21.30
N GLU A 116 -7.99 -0.76 -21.82
CA GLU A 116 -7.20 -1.71 -21.03
C GLU A 116 -6.47 -1.01 -19.88
N LEU A 117 -5.74 0.09 -20.16
CA LEU A 117 -5.01 0.86 -19.15
C LEU A 117 -5.93 1.47 -18.09
N GLU A 118 -7.12 1.93 -18.48
CA GLU A 118 -8.13 2.44 -17.55
C GLU A 118 -8.66 1.34 -16.62
N ALA A 119 -8.96 0.16 -17.15
CA ALA A 119 -9.34 -1.00 -16.34
C ALA A 119 -8.21 -1.41 -15.37
N ASP A 120 -6.97 -1.38 -15.86
CA ASP A 120 -5.76 -1.68 -15.09
C ASP A 120 -5.53 -0.65 -13.95
N ALA A 121 -5.79 0.63 -14.22
CA ALA A 121 -5.70 1.70 -13.23
C ALA A 121 -6.79 1.56 -12.15
N ALA A 122 -8.02 1.24 -12.56
CA ALA A 122 -9.12 0.98 -11.63
C ALA A 122 -8.80 -0.21 -10.71
N ALA A 123 -8.27 -1.31 -11.27
CA ALA A 123 -7.84 -2.47 -10.51
C ALA A 123 -6.75 -2.10 -9.48
N ARG A 124 -5.74 -1.32 -9.88
CA ARG A 124 -4.68 -0.85 -8.97
C ARG A 124 -5.24 0.02 -7.84
N SER A 125 -6.16 0.93 -8.13
CA SER A 125 -6.83 1.75 -7.10
C SER A 125 -7.49 0.88 -6.02
N THR A 126 -8.19 -0.20 -6.41
CA THR A 126 -8.80 -1.11 -5.42
C THR A 126 -7.79 -1.88 -4.59
N VAL A 127 -6.61 -2.16 -5.16
CA VAL A 127 -5.50 -2.81 -4.43
C VAL A 127 -4.90 -1.83 -3.43
N ASP A 128 -4.70 -0.58 -3.82
CA ASP A 128 -4.15 0.47 -2.95
C ASP A 128 -5.08 0.69 -1.74
N GLU A 129 -6.39 0.86 -1.95
CA GLU A 129 -7.38 0.96 -0.86
C GLU A 129 -7.35 -0.27 0.08
N ALA A 130 -7.21 -1.47 -0.48
CA ALA A 130 -7.10 -2.70 0.30
C ALA A 130 -5.76 -2.84 1.05
N VAL A 131 -4.69 -2.21 0.55
CA VAL A 131 -3.38 -2.16 1.22
C VAL A 131 -3.44 -1.14 2.36
N GLU A 132 -3.98 0.05 2.12
CA GLU A 132 -4.20 1.08 3.14
C GLU A 132 -5.00 0.52 4.32
N GLY A 133 -6.13 -0.14 4.06
CA GLY A 133 -6.92 -0.75 5.13
C GLY A 133 -6.20 -1.86 5.90
N ARG A 134 -5.23 -2.55 5.29
CA ARG A 134 -4.38 -3.53 6.02
C ARG A 134 -3.29 -2.85 6.84
N VAL A 135 -2.77 -1.73 6.37
CA VAL A 135 -1.80 -0.92 7.13
C VAL A 135 -2.49 -0.37 8.37
N ASP A 136 -3.69 0.19 8.23
CA ASP A 136 -4.49 0.67 9.37
C ASP A 136 -4.77 -0.46 10.39
N ASP A 137 -5.19 -1.65 9.95
CA ASP A 137 -5.38 -2.81 10.85
C ASP A 137 -4.08 -3.23 11.56
N LEU A 138 -2.94 -3.18 10.85
CA LEU A 138 -1.65 -3.50 11.43
C LEU A 138 -1.21 -2.46 12.46
N ASP A 139 -1.47 -1.18 12.21
CA ASP A 139 -1.17 -0.10 13.14
C ASP A 139 -2.03 -0.20 14.41
N ASP A 140 -3.32 -0.49 14.28
CA ASP A 140 -4.21 -0.77 15.42
C ASP A 140 -3.72 -1.97 16.24
N ARG A 141 -3.29 -3.03 15.56
CA ARG A 141 -2.73 -4.23 16.21
C ARG A 141 -1.40 -3.95 16.89
N LEU A 142 -0.54 -3.13 16.29
CA LEU A 142 0.73 -2.71 16.87
C LEU A 142 0.48 -1.88 18.13
N ALA A 143 -0.40 -0.88 18.08
CA ALA A 143 -0.80 -0.11 19.25
C ALA A 143 -1.35 -1.02 20.37
N GLY A 144 -2.17 -2.02 20.01
CA GLY A 144 -2.66 -3.01 20.97
C GLY A 144 -1.57 -3.93 21.55
N VAL A 145 -0.51 -4.23 20.80
CA VAL A 145 0.64 -4.99 21.30
C VAL A 145 1.51 -4.10 22.19
N GLU A 146 1.77 -2.87 21.78
CA GLU A 146 2.53 -1.87 22.55
C GLU A 146 1.88 -1.64 23.91
N GLY A 147 0.55 -1.44 23.96
CA GLY A 147 -0.17 -1.32 25.23
C GLY A 147 -0.01 -2.54 26.14
N ARG A 148 -0.10 -3.77 25.59
CA ARG A 148 0.15 -4.98 26.39
C ARG A 148 1.59 -5.11 26.86
N VAL A 149 2.54 -4.64 26.06
CA VAL A 149 3.96 -4.64 26.44
C VAL A 149 4.18 -3.63 27.55
N GLU A 150 3.58 -2.44 27.49
CA GLU A 150 3.59 -1.45 28.56
C GLU A 150 2.97 -2.03 29.85
N ASP A 151 1.78 -2.66 29.76
CA ASP A 151 1.12 -3.31 30.89
C ASP A 151 1.98 -4.39 31.56
N LEU A 152 2.77 -5.14 30.78
CA LEU A 152 3.67 -6.20 31.27
C LEU A 152 5.03 -5.67 31.74
N ALA A 153 5.48 -4.56 31.16
CA ALA A 153 6.74 -3.91 31.50
C ALA A 153 6.63 -3.03 32.74
N ASP A 154 5.41 -2.80 33.24
CA ASP A 154 5.12 -2.23 34.55
C ASP A 154 4.71 -3.33 35.55
N PRO A 155 5.69 -4.15 36.03
CA PRO A 155 5.42 -5.19 37.01
C PRO A 155 5.09 -4.64 38.40
N GLU A 156 5.37 -3.35 38.67
CA GLU A 156 5.15 -2.74 39.99
C GLU A 156 3.65 -2.62 40.30
N ASP A 157 2.79 -2.46 39.28
CA ASP A 157 1.32 -2.40 39.46
C ASP A 157 0.60 -3.77 39.28
N THR A 158 1.25 -4.78 38.68
CA THR A 158 0.60 -6.11 38.42
C THR A 158 0.99 -7.19 39.42
N VAL A 159 2.18 -7.10 40.02
CA VAL A 159 2.62 -7.96 41.11
C VAL A 159 3.23 -7.03 42.15
N ASP A 160 2.39 -6.50 43.03
CA ASP A 160 2.84 -5.65 44.13
C ASP A 160 3.98 -6.35 44.88
N ALA A 161 5.10 -5.66 45.06
CA ALA A 161 6.21 -6.17 45.86
C ALA A 161 5.72 -6.57 47.27
N ASP A 162 4.74 -5.84 47.80
CA ASP A 162 4.03 -6.14 49.05
C ASP A 162 3.36 -7.53 49.04
N ASP A 163 2.75 -7.95 47.93
CA ASP A 163 2.12 -9.28 47.82
C ASP A 163 3.17 -10.40 47.88
N VAL A 164 4.34 -10.17 47.27
CA VAL A 164 5.45 -11.14 47.27
C VAL A 164 6.07 -11.25 48.66
N GLU A 165 6.30 -10.13 49.33
CA GLU A 165 6.81 -10.09 50.70
C GLU A 165 5.81 -10.73 51.68
N GLU A 166 4.51 -10.45 51.55
CA GLU A 166 3.47 -11.09 52.36
C GLU A 166 3.44 -12.61 52.13
N LEU A 167 3.63 -13.06 50.90
CA LEU A 167 3.70 -14.50 50.58
C LEU A 167 4.93 -15.15 51.23
N ASP A 168 6.10 -14.50 51.19
CA ASP A 168 7.32 -14.99 51.83
C ASP A 168 7.17 -15.06 53.36
N ASP A 169 6.57 -14.06 53.98
CA ASP A 169 6.26 -14.05 55.41
C ASP A 169 5.33 -15.20 55.81
N LYS A 170 4.27 -15.44 55.01
CA LYS A 170 3.37 -16.58 55.21
C LYS A 170 4.13 -17.91 55.09
N LEU A 171 4.99 -18.07 54.09
CA LEU A 171 5.79 -19.27 53.88
C LEU A 171 6.79 -19.49 55.03
N SER A 172 7.48 -18.44 55.47
CA SER A 172 8.38 -18.45 56.62
C SER A 172 7.67 -18.85 57.91
N ARG A 173 6.43 -18.36 58.10
CA ARG A 173 5.59 -18.72 59.25
C ARG A 173 5.12 -20.18 59.18
N VAL A 174 4.73 -20.67 58.01
CA VAL A 174 4.36 -22.07 57.80
C VAL A 174 5.56 -22.98 58.01
N ALA A 175 6.72 -22.66 57.45
CA ALA A 175 7.96 -23.41 57.65
C ALA A 175 8.32 -23.49 59.14
N SER A 176 8.25 -22.38 59.86
CA SER A 176 8.49 -22.33 61.31
C SER A 176 7.48 -23.18 62.11
N ALA A 177 6.21 -23.17 61.69
CA ALA A 177 5.18 -24.01 62.30
C ALA A 177 5.46 -25.50 62.06
N VAL A 178 5.83 -25.87 60.83
CA VAL A 178 6.19 -27.26 60.46
C VAL A 178 7.41 -27.73 61.26
N VAL A 179 8.47 -26.93 61.38
CA VAL A 179 9.65 -27.26 62.20
C VAL A 179 9.26 -27.45 63.67
N ARG A 180 8.38 -26.60 64.20
CA ARG A 180 7.89 -26.73 65.58
C ARG A 180 7.07 -28.01 65.79
N VAL A 181 6.21 -28.36 64.83
CA VAL A 181 5.44 -29.61 64.87
C VAL A 181 6.37 -30.81 64.80
N ARG A 182 7.35 -30.81 63.90
CA ARG A 182 8.36 -31.87 63.78
C ARG A 182 9.13 -32.06 65.09
N ARG A 183 9.63 -30.99 65.71
CA ARG A 183 10.34 -31.07 67.01
C ARG A 183 9.46 -31.63 68.14
N ARG A 184 8.17 -31.26 68.15
CA ARG A 184 7.21 -31.80 69.15
C ARG A 184 6.91 -33.28 68.91
N LEU A 185 6.81 -33.70 67.65
CA LEU A 185 6.63 -35.09 67.29
C LEU A 185 7.86 -35.92 67.70
N GLU A 186 9.06 -35.46 67.34
CA GLU A 186 10.32 -36.11 67.73
C GLU A 186 10.47 -36.23 69.26
N ALA A 187 10.07 -35.19 70.02
CA ALA A 187 10.06 -35.26 71.49
C ALA A 187 9.02 -36.26 72.02
N ALA A 188 7.81 -36.26 71.47
CA ALA A 188 6.76 -37.20 71.87
C ALA A 188 7.12 -38.66 71.53
N GLU A 189 7.81 -38.88 70.41
CA GLU A 189 8.33 -40.18 70.00
C GLU A 189 9.45 -40.65 70.93
N ARG A 190 10.39 -39.77 71.33
CA ARG A 190 11.40 -40.11 72.35
C ARG A 190 10.76 -40.45 73.69
N ASP A 191 9.87 -39.60 74.21
CA ASP A 191 9.15 -39.84 75.47
C ASP A 191 8.39 -41.18 75.46
N ARG A 192 7.84 -41.56 74.30
CA ARG A 192 7.16 -42.84 74.13
C ARG A 192 8.16 -43.99 74.16
N ALA A 193 9.25 -43.87 73.39
CA ALA A 193 10.28 -44.89 73.32
C ALA A 193 10.95 -45.12 74.70
N ASP A 194 11.15 -44.06 75.48
CA ASP A 194 11.70 -44.13 76.83
C ASP A 194 10.79 -44.89 77.79
N ARG A 195 9.48 -44.62 77.74
CA ARG A 195 8.48 -45.36 78.53
C ARG A 195 8.43 -46.82 78.14
N GLU A 196 8.42 -47.12 76.84
CA GLU A 196 8.40 -48.51 76.34
C GLU A 196 9.66 -49.27 76.78
N ARG A 197 10.83 -48.62 76.78
CA ARG A 197 12.08 -49.20 77.31
C ARG A 197 12.02 -49.42 78.81
N LEU A 198 11.59 -48.42 79.58
CA LEU A 198 11.44 -48.55 81.04
C LEU A 198 10.44 -49.66 81.40
N ASP A 199 9.33 -49.76 80.67
CA ASP A 199 8.33 -50.81 80.82
C ASP A 199 8.93 -52.19 80.51
N ALA A 200 9.77 -52.31 79.47
CA ALA A 200 10.47 -53.55 79.14
C ALA A 200 11.46 -53.97 80.24
N LEU A 201 12.27 -53.03 80.74
CA LEU A 201 13.21 -53.26 81.85
C LEU A 201 12.47 -53.70 83.12
N THR A 202 11.37 -53.01 83.45
CA THR A 202 10.53 -53.31 84.62
C THR A 202 9.80 -54.65 84.46
N ALA A 203 9.32 -54.98 83.26
CA ALA A 203 8.68 -56.26 82.97
C ALA A 203 9.65 -57.44 83.06
N THR A 204 10.90 -57.27 82.61
CA THR A 204 11.96 -58.28 82.78
C THR A 204 12.34 -58.41 84.26
N ALA A 205 12.51 -57.29 84.98
CA ALA A 205 12.80 -57.30 86.41
C ALA A 205 11.72 -58.02 87.23
N ASN A 206 10.45 -57.77 86.93
CA ASN A 206 9.30 -58.43 87.57
C ASN A 206 9.24 -59.92 87.25
N ARG A 207 9.52 -60.33 86.00
CA ARG A 207 9.54 -61.74 85.59
C ARG A 207 10.63 -62.53 86.31
N ASP A 208 11.81 -61.94 86.49
CA ASP A 208 12.99 -62.62 87.05
C ASP A 208 13.23 -62.32 88.54
N GLY A 209 12.32 -61.57 89.19
CA GLY A 209 12.39 -61.26 90.62
C GLY A 209 13.53 -60.32 91.02
N VAL A 210 14.04 -59.53 90.07
CA VAL A 210 15.18 -58.61 90.26
C VAL A 210 14.69 -57.28 90.80
N ARG A 211 15.21 -56.83 91.95
CA ARG A 211 14.91 -55.49 92.50
C ARG A 211 16.03 -54.48 92.27
N LYS A 212 17.27 -54.95 92.24
CA LYS A 212 18.46 -54.12 92.07
C LYS A 212 19.38 -54.73 91.02
N ALA A 213 19.96 -53.87 90.19
CA ALA A 213 20.92 -54.26 89.18
C ALA A 213 22.07 -53.25 89.12
N ALA A 214 23.26 -53.70 88.77
CA ALA A 214 24.43 -52.83 88.60
C ALA A 214 24.48 -52.28 87.17
N CYS A 215 24.70 -50.97 87.01
CA CYS A 215 24.97 -50.38 85.70
C CYS A 215 26.27 -50.96 85.11
N THR A 216 26.29 -51.35 83.84
CA THR A 216 27.51 -51.89 83.20
C THR A 216 28.62 -50.86 83.04
N ASP A 217 28.28 -49.57 82.96
CA ASP A 217 29.22 -48.47 82.75
C ASP A 217 29.85 -48.00 84.08
N CYS A 218 29.06 -47.38 84.97
CA CYS A 218 29.57 -46.81 86.21
C CYS A 218 29.64 -47.81 87.39
N ARG A 219 29.07 -49.01 87.23
CA ARG A 219 29.04 -50.11 88.23
C ARG A 219 28.27 -49.82 89.52
N GLU A 220 27.58 -48.70 89.61
CA GLU A 220 26.74 -48.35 90.76
C GLU A 220 25.45 -49.18 90.77
N THR A 221 24.93 -49.47 91.96
CA THR A 221 23.72 -50.30 92.13
C THR A 221 22.46 -49.45 92.03
N VAL A 222 21.62 -49.74 91.03
CA VAL A 222 20.37 -49.02 90.76
C VAL A 222 19.18 -49.88 91.19
N ASP A 223 18.20 -49.26 91.87
CA ASP A 223 16.92 -49.89 92.19
C ASP A 223 15.96 -49.72 91.02
N ILE A 224 15.60 -50.83 90.38
CA ILE A 224 14.80 -50.82 89.15
C ILE A 224 13.39 -50.29 89.43
N GLY A 225 12.86 -50.53 90.63
CA GLY A 225 11.52 -50.10 91.03
C GLY A 225 11.39 -48.60 91.30
N LEU A 226 12.51 -47.86 91.30
CA LEU A 226 12.55 -46.41 91.52
C LEU A 226 12.96 -45.62 90.25
N LEU A 227 13.17 -46.30 89.12
CA LEU A 227 13.50 -45.64 87.87
C LEU A 227 12.28 -44.90 87.30
N THR A 228 12.47 -43.63 87.01
CA THR A 228 11.46 -42.78 86.36
C THR A 228 11.75 -42.56 84.86
N ALA A 229 12.95 -42.92 84.42
CA ALA A 229 13.44 -42.88 83.05
C ALA A 229 14.37 -44.09 82.83
N PRO A 230 14.56 -44.57 81.59
CA PRO A 230 15.43 -45.71 81.28
C PRO A 230 16.91 -45.31 81.28
N GLU A 231 17.37 -44.48 82.22
CA GLU A 231 18.75 -43.99 82.31
C GLU A 231 19.34 -44.21 83.70
N CYS A 232 20.67 -44.29 83.78
CA CYS A 232 21.37 -44.45 85.04
C CYS A 232 21.34 -43.13 85.84
N PRO A 233 20.79 -43.11 87.07
CA PRO A 233 20.75 -41.87 87.88
C PRO A 233 22.13 -41.38 88.35
N HIS A 234 23.20 -42.16 88.10
CA HIS A 234 24.55 -41.85 88.54
C HIS A 234 25.47 -41.35 87.42
N CYS A 235 25.35 -41.89 86.20
CA CYS A 235 26.14 -41.46 85.04
C CYS A 235 25.33 -40.90 83.86
N GLY A 236 24.00 -40.98 83.89
CA GLY A 236 23.12 -40.45 82.84
C GLY A 236 23.05 -41.29 81.56
N GLU A 237 23.70 -42.45 81.53
CA GLU A 237 23.71 -43.34 80.38
C GLU A 237 22.39 -44.13 80.24
N GLU A 238 21.91 -44.29 79.01
CA GLU A 238 20.63 -44.91 78.70
C GLU A 238 20.73 -46.46 78.68
N PHE A 239 19.81 -47.13 79.36
CA PHE A 239 19.75 -48.59 79.44
C PHE A 239 19.05 -49.19 78.21
N ALA A 240 19.73 -50.10 77.53
CA ALA A 240 19.16 -50.88 76.44
C ALA A 240 18.41 -52.12 76.94
N GLU A 241 18.99 -52.85 77.91
CA GLU A 241 18.43 -54.12 78.37
C GLU A 241 18.82 -54.42 79.83
N LEU A 242 18.00 -55.25 80.49
CA LEU A 242 18.30 -55.84 81.79
C LEU A 242 18.72 -57.29 81.58
N GLU A 243 19.94 -57.63 81.99
CA GLU A 243 20.45 -59.00 82.04
C GLU A 243 20.25 -59.58 83.46
N PRO A 244 19.23 -60.45 83.66
CA PRO A 244 19.01 -61.09 84.94
C PRO A 244 20.03 -62.21 85.19
N ASN A 245 20.55 -62.30 86.42
CA ASN A 245 21.40 -63.41 86.87
C ASN A 245 20.67 -64.26 87.91
N PRO A 246 20.01 -65.37 87.53
CA PRO A 246 19.21 -66.20 88.45
C PRO A 246 20.04 -67.07 89.42
N GLY A 247 21.37 -66.94 89.48
CA GLY A 247 22.26 -67.76 90.31
C GLY A 247 22.56 -67.18 91.71
N PHE A 248 22.93 -68.04 92.67
CA PHE A 248 23.16 -67.71 94.09
C PHE A 248 24.33 -66.73 94.39
N LEU A 249 25.15 -66.34 93.40
CA LEU A 249 26.37 -65.54 93.60
C LEU A 249 26.54 -64.33 92.64
N GLY A 250 25.57 -64.05 91.75
CA GLY A 250 25.70 -63.00 90.72
C GLY A 250 24.77 -61.81 90.93
N THR A 251 25.21 -60.60 90.60
CA THR A 251 24.35 -59.39 90.55
C THR A 251 23.78 -59.23 89.14
N SER A 252 22.48 -58.97 89.01
CA SER A 252 21.85 -58.61 87.73
C SER A 252 22.46 -57.31 87.19
N ARG A 253 22.49 -57.13 85.87
CA ARG A 253 23.17 -56.00 85.23
C ARG A 253 22.23 -55.23 84.30
N LEU A 254 22.32 -53.90 84.34
CA LEU A 254 21.66 -53.01 83.39
C LEU A 254 22.68 -52.64 82.31
N VAL A 255 22.42 -53.10 81.09
CA VAL A 255 23.28 -52.88 79.93
C VAL A 255 22.94 -51.51 79.33
N VAL A 256 23.94 -50.66 79.22
CA VAL A 256 23.84 -49.37 78.52
C VAL A 256 23.88 -49.60 77.01
N GLY A 257 23.00 -48.94 76.25
CA GLY A 257 22.98 -49.00 74.79
C GLY A 257 23.97 -48.02 74.16
N GLU A 258 24.61 -48.41 73.05
CA GLU A 258 25.40 -47.47 72.25
C GLU A 258 24.48 -46.48 71.50
N GLN A 259 24.63 -45.19 71.80
CA GLN A 259 23.91 -44.11 71.15
C GLN A 259 24.31 -44.04 69.65
N PRO A 260 23.37 -44.07 68.68
CA PRO A 260 23.73 -43.97 67.27
C PRO A 260 24.25 -42.56 66.96
N ALA A 261 25.37 -42.50 66.23
CA ALA A 261 25.98 -41.26 65.79
C ALA A 261 24.99 -40.42 64.97
N LEU A 262 24.79 -39.17 65.38
CA LEU A 262 24.04 -38.19 64.61
C LEU A 262 24.92 -37.69 63.46
N ASP A 263 24.82 -38.33 62.29
CA ASP A 263 25.31 -37.76 61.03
C ASP A 263 24.36 -36.64 60.59
N GLY A 264 24.76 -35.41 60.84
CA GLY A 264 24.05 -34.21 60.41
C GLY A 264 25.06 -33.14 60.03
N ASP A 265 25.64 -33.27 58.84
CA ASP A 265 26.35 -32.17 58.18
C ASP A 265 25.39 -30.99 57.99
N VAL A 266 25.69 -29.88 58.66
CA VAL A 266 25.10 -28.57 58.37
C VAL A 266 26.16 -27.76 57.65
N ASP A 267 26.16 -27.85 56.32
CA ASP A 267 26.86 -26.90 55.46
C ASP A 267 26.19 -25.52 55.60
N ASP A 268 26.76 -24.70 56.46
CA ASP A 268 26.41 -23.28 56.64
C ASP A 268 26.97 -22.47 55.47
N ALA A 269 26.26 -22.50 54.33
CA ALA A 269 26.57 -21.68 53.16
C ALA A 269 26.10 -20.23 53.38
N THR A 270 26.85 -19.48 54.19
CA THR A 270 26.78 -18.00 54.20
C THR A 270 27.58 -17.44 53.01
N GLY A 271 26.98 -17.49 51.83
CA GLY A 271 27.48 -16.80 50.64
C GLY A 271 27.06 -15.33 50.66
N GLY A 272 27.97 -14.47 51.12
CA GLY A 272 27.77 -13.02 51.21
C GLY A 272 27.43 -12.35 49.87
N VAL A 273 26.40 -11.50 49.92
CA VAL A 273 26.08 -10.56 48.85
C VAL A 273 27.22 -9.53 48.75
N SER A 274 27.88 -9.48 47.61
CA SER A 274 28.92 -8.50 47.32
C SER A 274 28.25 -7.29 46.66
N THR A 275 27.98 -6.25 47.44
CA THR A 275 27.62 -4.93 46.91
C THR A 275 28.87 -4.32 46.28
N ARG A 276 28.90 -4.25 44.93
CA ARG A 276 29.81 -3.35 44.23
C ARG A 276 29.11 -2.02 44.05
N ASP A 277 29.45 -1.10 44.95
CA ASP A 277 29.46 0.32 44.64
C ASP A 277 30.46 0.60 43.50
N GLY A 278 29.98 1.29 42.47
CA GLY A 278 30.74 1.66 41.29
C GLY A 278 30.23 2.97 40.71
N GLY A 279 30.23 4.03 41.53
CA GLY A 279 30.09 5.39 41.03
C GLY A 279 31.39 5.85 40.34
N GLY A 280 31.27 6.47 39.16
CA GLY A 280 32.33 7.34 38.64
C GLY A 280 32.45 7.51 37.12
N SER A 281 31.81 8.58 36.63
CA SER A 281 32.27 9.48 35.54
C SER A 281 32.49 8.91 34.12
N ARG A 282 31.62 9.29 33.18
CA ARG A 282 31.79 10.39 32.20
C ARG A 282 30.63 10.42 31.21
#